data_AF-A0A7V9F7K5-F1
#
_entry.id   AF-A0A7V9F7K5-F1
#
_cell.length_a   1.000
_cell.length_b   1.000
_cell.length_c   1.000
_cell.angle_alpha   90.00
_cell.angle_beta   90.00
_cell.angle_gamma   90.00
#
_symmetry.space_group_name_H-M   'P 1'
#
loop_
_entity.id
_entity.type
_entity.pdbx_description
1 polymer ?
#
loop_
_entity_poly.entity_id
_entity_poly.type
_entity_poly.pdbx_seq_one_letter_code
_entity_poly.pdbx_strand_id
1 'polypeptide(L)'
;MCSKRLAPFLPGLVDALERHGELTLPAKMRALLVQLSPATIDRLLAPTRQRQRRQPITQSAASAALKALVPVRAFGEWTGVTPGSFQADLVFHCGEQTAGFHLTTLVMIDVASGWTECRAVWGL
;
A
#
# COMPACT_ATOMS: atom_id res chain seq x y z
N MET A 1 0.38 5.26 1.21
CA MET A 1 -0.10 5.71 -0.12
C MET A 1 1.07 6.19 -0.96
N CYS A 2 1.16 5.79 -2.24
CA CYS A 2 2.24 6.22 -3.15
C CYS A 2 1.90 7.55 -3.83
N SER A 3 2.86 8.48 -3.88
CA SER A 3 2.70 9.81 -4.51
C SER A 3 2.29 9.73 -5.97
N LYS A 4 2.77 8.73 -6.71
CA LYS A 4 2.42 8.50 -8.13
C LYS A 4 0.93 8.19 -8.34
N ARG A 5 0.26 7.59 -7.35
CA ARG A 5 -1.19 7.35 -7.38
C ARG A 5 -1.98 8.54 -6.82
N LEU A 6 -1.43 9.20 -5.80
CA LEU A 6 -2.08 10.35 -5.18
C LEU A 6 -2.12 11.56 -6.12
N ALA A 7 -1.04 11.87 -6.84
CA ALA A 7 -0.95 13.01 -7.74
C ALA A 7 -2.10 13.11 -8.76
N PRO A 8 -2.42 12.08 -9.57
CA PRO A 8 -3.54 12.15 -10.50
C PRO A 8 -4.91 12.16 -9.81
N PHE A 9 -4.99 11.70 -8.56
CA PHE A 9 -6.24 11.63 -7.81
C PHE A 9 -6.54 12.93 -7.03
N LEU A 10 -5.53 13.78 -6.80
CA LEU A 10 -5.66 15.01 -6.02
C LEU A 10 -6.77 15.96 -6.51
N PRO A 11 -6.95 16.24 -7.81
CA PRO A 11 -8.00 17.15 -8.26
C PRO A 11 -9.40 16.69 -7.83
N GLY A 12 -9.75 15.43 -8.09
CA GLY A 12 -11.04 14.87 -7.71
C GLY A 12 -11.23 14.75 -6.19
N LEU A 13 -10.16 14.45 -5.46
CA LEU A 13 -10.18 14.40 -4.00
C LEU A 13 -10.43 15.77 -3.37
N VAL A 14 -9.71 16.81 -3.82
CA VAL A 14 -9.90 18.18 -3.31
C VAL A 14 -11.31 18.67 -3.63
N ASP A 15 -11.81 18.42 -4.84
CA ASP A 15 -13.18 18.78 -5.22
C ASP A 15 -14.24 18.09 -4.36
N ALA A 16 -14.05 16.81 -4.03
CA ALA A 16 -14.96 16.10 -3.15
C ALA A 16 -14.95 16.70 -1.73
N LEU A 17 -13.77 16.96 -1.18
CA LEU A 17 -13.63 17.49 0.18
C LEU A 17 -14.19 18.92 0.30
N GLU A 18 -13.98 19.77 -0.71
CA GLU A 18 -14.57 21.13 -0.74
C GLU A 18 -16.11 21.06 -0.84
N ARG A 19 -16.66 20.19 -1.70
CA ARG A 19 -18.12 20.00 -1.82
C ARG A 19 -18.78 19.52 -0.54
N HIS A 20 -18.08 18.71 0.25
CA HIS A 20 -18.59 18.19 1.52
C HIS A 20 -18.27 19.11 2.72
N GLY A 21 -17.60 20.25 2.51
CA GLY A 21 -17.25 21.18 3.59
C GLY A 21 -16.13 20.71 4.51
N GLU A 22 -15.49 19.58 4.21
CA GLU A 22 -14.38 19.00 4.98
C GLU A 22 -13.06 19.75 4.74
N LEU A 23 -13.01 20.57 3.70
CA LEU A 23 -11.83 21.33 3.30
C LEU A 23 -12.23 22.71 2.78
N THR A 24 -11.66 23.76 3.37
CA THR A 24 -11.81 25.14 2.89
C THR A 24 -10.44 25.68 2.55
N LEU A 25 -10.19 25.96 1.27
CA LEU A 25 -8.89 26.41 0.78
C LEU A 25 -8.99 27.76 0.07
N PRO A 26 -8.01 28.66 0.28
CA PRO A 26 -7.82 29.80 -0.61
C PRO A 26 -7.54 29.33 -2.04
N ALA A 27 -8.04 30.04 -3.06
CA ALA A 27 -7.89 29.67 -4.47
C ALA A 27 -6.43 29.42 -4.88
N LYS A 28 -5.49 30.22 -4.36
CA LYS A 28 -4.04 30.04 -4.58
C LYS A 28 -3.53 28.70 -4.05
N MET A 29 -3.99 28.28 -2.87
CA MET A 29 -3.57 27.03 -2.25
C MET A 29 -4.15 25.83 -3.00
N ARG A 30 -5.41 25.91 -3.40
CA ARG A 30 -6.06 24.91 -4.25
C ARG A 30 -5.27 24.68 -5.54
N ALA A 31 -4.91 25.76 -6.24
CA ALA A 31 -4.12 25.70 -7.47
C ALA A 31 -2.77 25.01 -7.27
N LEU A 32 -2.06 25.33 -6.17
CA LEU A 32 -0.80 24.67 -5.84
C LEU A 32 -0.97 23.19 -5.54
N LEU A 33 -2.02 22.82 -4.79
CA LEU A 33 -2.29 21.43 -4.39
C LEU A 33 -2.56 20.51 -5.58
N VAL A 34 -3.39 20.95 -6.54
CA VAL A 34 -3.72 20.15 -7.73
C VAL A 34 -2.58 20.05 -8.74
N GLN A 35 -1.56 20.92 -8.64
CA GLN A 35 -0.37 20.93 -9.49
C GLN A 35 0.84 20.20 -8.88
N LEU A 36 0.69 19.62 -7.68
CA LEU A 36 1.80 18.94 -7.02
C LEU A 36 2.31 17.75 -7.83
N SER A 37 3.60 17.77 -8.16
CA SER A 37 4.27 16.60 -8.72
C SER A 37 4.44 15.50 -7.66
N PRO A 38 4.51 14.21 -8.07
CA PRO A 38 4.75 13.10 -7.14
C PRO A 38 5.97 13.31 -6.23
N ALA A 39 7.06 13.84 -6.78
CA ALA A 39 8.29 14.12 -6.03
C ALA A 39 8.12 15.22 -4.96
N THR A 40 7.23 16.19 -5.20
CA THR A 40 6.94 17.24 -4.22
C THR A 40 6.03 16.71 -3.12
N ILE A 41 5.04 15.89 -3.47
CA ILE A 41 4.21 15.15 -2.50
C ILE A 41 5.09 14.32 -1.56
N ASP A 42 6.05 13.56 -2.11
CA ASP A 42 6.94 12.73 -1.30
C ASP A 42 7.82 13.55 -0.35
N ARG A 43 8.38 14.68 -0.80
CA ARG A 43 9.16 15.58 0.04
C ARG A 43 8.32 16.17 1.18
N LEU A 44 7.12 16.65 0.88
CA LEU A 44 6.23 17.27 1.88
C LEU A 44 5.74 16.24 2.91
N LEU A 45 5.47 15.00 2.48
CA LEU A 45 4.99 13.94 3.37
C LEU A 45 6.10 13.18 4.09
N ALA A 46 7.39 13.39 3.75
CA ALA A 46 8.50 12.65 4.33
C ALA A 46 8.55 12.71 5.88
N PRO A 47 8.40 13.88 6.54
CA PRO A 47 8.43 13.96 8.01
C PRO A 47 7.28 13.18 8.66
N THR A 48 6.07 13.25 8.08
CA THR A 48 4.89 12.53 8.58
C THR A 48 5.05 11.03 8.39
N ARG A 49 5.59 10.59 7.26
CA ARG A 49 5.87 9.17 6.99
C ARG A 49 6.94 8.61 7.91
N GLN A 50 7.96 9.39 8.29
CA GLN A 50 8.96 8.97 9.27
C GLN A 50 8.36 8.78 10.66
N ARG A 51 7.47 9.68 11.08
CA ARG A 51 6.73 9.55 12.35
C ARG A 51 5.77 8.35 12.38
N GLN A 52 5.19 8.00 11.23
CA GLN A 52 4.28 6.85 11.09
C GLN A 52 4.97 5.54 10.67
N ARG A 53 6.28 5.56 10.41
CA ARG A 53 7.03 4.37 9.99
C ARG A 53 7.19 3.42 11.17
N ARG A 54 6.13 2.66 11.44
CA ARG A 54 6.28 1.29 11.94
C ARG A 54 6.98 0.54 10.81
N GLN A 55 8.27 0.23 10.99
CA GLN A 55 8.93 -0.69 10.06
C GLN A 55 8.11 -1.98 10.06
N PRO A 56 7.76 -2.55 8.90
CA PRO A 56 7.16 -3.88 8.85
C PRO A 56 8.10 -4.84 9.57
N ILE A 57 7.65 -5.38 10.69
CA ILE A 57 8.45 -6.32 11.48
C ILE A 57 8.26 -7.68 10.83
N THR A 58 9.35 -8.23 10.31
CA THR A 58 9.35 -9.57 9.70
C THR A 58 9.87 -10.59 10.72
N GLN A 59 9.15 -11.69 10.94
CA GLN A 59 9.57 -12.77 11.85
C GLN A 59 10.95 -13.34 11.51
N SER A 60 11.22 -13.54 10.22
CA SER A 60 12.56 -13.76 9.68
C SER A 60 12.56 -13.44 8.19
N ALA A 61 13.63 -12.87 7.67
CA ALA A 61 13.79 -12.79 6.23
C ALA A 61 14.04 -14.20 5.71
N ALA A 62 13.14 -14.73 4.87
CA ALA A 62 13.44 -15.95 4.11
C ALA A 62 14.80 -15.79 3.41
N SER A 63 15.61 -16.85 3.44
CA SER A 63 16.93 -16.84 2.80
C SER A 63 16.78 -16.43 1.33
N ALA A 64 17.81 -15.79 0.76
CA ALA A 64 17.79 -15.39 -0.64
C ALA A 64 17.45 -16.56 -1.58
N ALA A 65 17.86 -17.78 -1.22
CA ALA A 65 17.53 -19.01 -1.93
C ALA A 65 16.02 -19.32 -1.95
N LEU A 66 15.32 -19.18 -0.83
CA LEU A 66 13.86 -19.38 -0.76
C LEU A 66 13.10 -18.30 -1.56
N LYS A 67 13.53 -17.05 -1.49
CA LYS A 67 12.92 -15.96 -2.27
C LYS A 67 13.09 -16.14 -3.78
N ALA A 68 14.18 -16.77 -4.22
CA ALA A 68 14.42 -17.07 -5.63
C ALA A 68 13.46 -18.14 -6.18
N LEU A 69 12.99 -19.06 -5.33
CA LEU A 69 12.04 -20.11 -5.72
C LEU A 69 10.60 -19.58 -5.89
N VAL A 70 10.26 -18.49 -5.19
CA VAL A 70 8.93 -17.86 -5.25
C VAL A 70 9.11 -16.37 -5.56
N PRO A 71 9.37 -16.01 -6.83
CA PRO A 71 9.67 -14.63 -7.19
C PRO A 71 8.45 -13.73 -6.96
N VAL A 72 8.62 -12.74 -6.09
CA VAL A 72 7.63 -11.68 -5.88
C VAL A 72 7.71 -10.72 -7.05
N ARG A 73 6.61 -10.58 -7.79
CA ARG A 73 6.53 -9.65 -8.92
C ARG A 73 5.80 -8.38 -8.53
N ALA A 74 6.31 -7.24 -8.97
CA ALA A 74 5.65 -5.96 -8.78
C ALA A 74 4.51 -5.77 -9.80
N PHE A 75 3.57 -4.86 -9.52
CA PHE A 75 2.40 -4.58 -10.36
C PHE A 75 2.74 -4.37 -11.86
N GLY A 76 3.87 -3.75 -12.18
CA GLY A 76 4.28 -3.47 -13.57
C GLY A 76 5.01 -4.61 -14.28
N GLU A 77 5.31 -5.71 -13.59
CA GLU A 77 6.04 -6.86 -14.15
C GLU A 77 5.11 -7.95 -14.69
N TRP A 78 3.81 -7.84 -14.39
CA TRP A 78 2.79 -8.75 -14.86
C TRP A 78 2.42 -8.40 -16.31
N THR A 79 2.71 -9.32 -17.24
CA THR A 79 2.32 -9.20 -18.66
C THR A 79 1.66 -10.51 -19.11
N GLY A 80 0.53 -10.41 -19.82
CA GLY A 80 -0.15 -11.58 -20.40
C GLY A 80 -0.71 -12.60 -19.39
N VAL A 81 -0.93 -12.22 -18.13
CA VAL A 81 -1.52 -13.11 -17.11
C VAL A 81 -3.03 -13.24 -17.29
N THR A 82 -3.53 -14.48 -17.20
CA THR A 82 -4.95 -14.81 -17.22
C THR A 82 -5.50 -14.98 -15.81
N PRO A 83 -6.83 -14.82 -15.61
CA PRO A 83 -7.48 -15.23 -14.36
C PRO A 83 -7.10 -16.67 -13.96
N GLY A 84 -6.98 -16.91 -12.66
CA GLY A 84 -6.38 -18.09 -12.04
C GLY A 84 -4.91 -17.91 -11.62
N SER A 85 -4.31 -16.74 -11.88
CA SER A 85 -2.92 -16.44 -11.52
C SER A 85 -2.88 -15.69 -10.18
N PHE A 86 -2.41 -16.35 -9.12
CA PHE A 86 -2.47 -15.79 -7.77
C PHE A 86 -1.12 -15.37 -7.21
N GLN A 87 -1.12 -14.26 -6.48
CA GLN A 87 -0.06 -13.89 -5.55
C GLN A 87 -0.63 -13.95 -4.12
N ALA A 88 0.10 -14.54 -3.19
CA ALA A 88 -0.32 -14.67 -1.81
C ALA A 88 0.75 -14.20 -0.83
N ASP A 89 0.33 -13.67 0.32
CA ASP A 89 1.20 -13.23 1.40
C ASP A 89 0.52 -13.44 2.77
N LEU A 90 1.31 -13.51 3.84
CA LEU A 90 0.84 -13.59 5.22
C LEU A 90 1.06 -12.26 5.94
N VAL A 91 -0.04 -11.68 6.43
CA VAL A 91 -0.02 -10.45 7.21
C VAL A 91 -0.15 -10.80 8.69
N PHE A 92 0.92 -10.57 9.45
CA PHE A 92 0.97 -10.77 10.88
C PHE A 92 0.29 -9.60 11.63
N HIS A 93 -0.71 -9.90 12.46
CA HIS A 93 -1.39 -8.91 13.31
C HIS A 93 -0.72 -8.82 14.69
N CYS A 94 0.59 -8.66 14.70
CA CYS A 94 1.44 -8.77 15.89
C CYS A 94 1.79 -7.41 16.53
N GLY A 95 1.25 -6.31 16.01
CA GLY A 95 1.55 -4.96 16.49
C GLY A 95 3.04 -4.63 16.35
N GLU A 96 3.73 -4.46 17.47
CA GLU A 96 5.14 -4.03 17.54
C GLU A 96 6.11 -5.17 17.86
N GLN A 97 5.61 -6.40 18.07
CA GLN A 97 6.46 -7.54 18.38
C GLN A 97 5.97 -8.77 17.64
N THR A 98 6.86 -9.44 16.93
CA THR A 98 6.55 -10.69 16.23
C THR A 98 6.65 -11.94 17.10
N ALA A 99 7.05 -11.77 18.38
CA ALA A 99 7.15 -12.84 19.35
C ALA A 99 5.77 -13.13 19.97
N GLY A 100 5.53 -14.40 20.27
CA GLY A 100 4.27 -14.85 20.87
C GLY A 100 3.13 -15.01 19.87
N PHE A 101 1.96 -15.36 20.40
CA PHE A 101 0.79 -15.71 19.60
C PHE A 101 0.10 -14.47 19.02
N HIS A 102 -0.20 -14.50 17.72
CA HIS A 102 -0.99 -13.49 17.05
C HIS A 102 -1.78 -14.10 15.89
N LEU A 103 -2.87 -13.42 15.52
CA LEU A 103 -3.62 -13.76 14.33
C LEU A 103 -2.81 -13.38 13.09
N THR A 104 -2.94 -14.21 12.06
CA THR A 104 -2.37 -13.90 10.75
C THR A 104 -3.49 -13.93 9.72
N THR A 105 -3.39 -13.10 8.68
CA THR A 105 -4.28 -13.19 7.52
C THR A 105 -3.49 -13.65 6.31
N LEU A 106 -3.90 -14.77 5.73
CA LEU A 106 -3.50 -15.14 4.38
C LEU A 106 -4.30 -14.28 3.41
N VAL A 107 -3.59 -13.44 2.67
CA VAL A 107 -4.17 -12.60 1.61
C VAL A 107 -3.77 -13.21 0.28
N MET A 108 -4.74 -13.48 -0.58
CA MET A 108 -4.52 -14.00 -1.92
C MET A 108 -5.20 -13.07 -2.93
N ILE A 109 -4.48 -12.71 -4.00
CA ILE A 109 -4.97 -11.82 -5.05
C ILE A 109 -4.77 -12.51 -6.40
N ASP A 110 -5.85 -12.60 -7.18
CA ASP A 110 -5.76 -12.90 -8.59
C ASP A 110 -5.23 -11.66 -9.32
N VAL A 111 -4.03 -11.74 -9.88
CA VAL A 111 -3.33 -10.56 -10.43
C VAL A 111 -3.95 -10.05 -11.73
N ALA A 112 -4.71 -10.89 -12.44
CA ALA A 112 -5.32 -10.53 -13.72
C ALA A 112 -6.68 -9.83 -13.54
N SER A 113 -7.50 -10.33 -12.62
CA SER A 113 -8.85 -9.84 -12.35
C SER A 113 -8.91 -8.83 -11.19
N GLY A 114 -7.90 -8.82 -10.32
CA GLY A 114 -7.89 -8.04 -9.08
C GLY A 114 -8.77 -8.63 -7.97
N TRP A 115 -9.37 -9.81 -8.18
CA TRP A 115 -10.13 -10.49 -7.14
C TRP A 115 -9.23 -10.81 -5.95
N THR A 116 -9.71 -10.54 -4.74
CA THR A 116 -8.93 -10.67 -3.50
C THR A 116 -9.70 -11.50 -2.49
N GLU A 117 -9.03 -12.47 -1.88
CA GLU A 117 -9.56 -13.31 -0.82
C GLU A 117 -8.69 -13.21 0.44
N CYS A 118 -9.33 -13.02 1.58
CA CYS A 118 -8.67 -12.97 2.87
C CYS A 118 -9.15 -14.12 3.75
N ARG A 119 -8.20 -14.84 4.36
CA ARG A 119 -8.48 -15.90 5.33
C ARG A 119 -7.71 -15.71 6.61
N ALA A 120 -8.41 -15.77 7.73
CA ALA A 120 -7.78 -15.80 9.04
C ALA A 120 -7.06 -17.16 9.22
N VAL A 121 -5.81 -17.10 9.65
CA VAL A 121 -4.98 -18.25 10.01
C VAL A 121 -4.72 -18.15 11.50
N TRP A 122 -5.13 -19.19 12.23
CA TRP A 122 -4.99 -19.26 13.67
C TRP A 122 -3.71 -20.00 14.03
N GLY A 123 -2.78 -19.32 14.71
CA GLY A 123 -1.54 -19.91 15.20
C GLY A 123 -0.42 -19.97 14.15
N LEU A 124 0.47 -18.98 14.25
CA LEU A 124 1.84 -19.00 13.75
C LEU A 124 2.77 -18.53 14.86
#